data_AF-A0A521S8T8-F1
#
_entry.id   AF-A0A521S8T8-F1
#
_cell.length_a   1.000
_cell.length_b   1.000
_cell.length_c   1.000
_cell.angle_alpha   90.00
_cell.angle_beta   90.00
_cell.angle_gamma   90.00
#
_symmetry.space_group_name_H-M   'P 1'
#
loop_
_entity.id
_entity.type
_entity.pdbx_description
1 polymer ?
#
loop_
_entity_poly.entity_id
_entity_poly.type
_entity_poly.pdbx_seq_one_letter_code
_entity_poly.pdbx_strand_id
1 'polypeptide(L)'
;MDWLTRFNLNRMRRRLSPRRAFRVALYARLAAEGGFVARPAMRLRPVAVGLCAFALLVSGTGAFAYESPDVVEGHPLFAMKQGIETAEAAIAKTSPERAAAFYAKMLEKRLKEAERIANGRQERLIERAADERERYESVRERVKLREESKSRLGPEVRDLVKRVRDGDGTREEKRKRFKEEAKKLIDSHRRGGMDGRDRDEDHPSYEN
;
A
#
# COMPACT_ATOMS: atom_id res chain seq x y z
N MET A 1 -1.68 43.90 -16.96
CA MET A 1 -0.64 44.06 -18.01
C MET A 1 -0.88 42.95 -19.02
N ASP A 2 -1.30 43.31 -20.23
CA ASP A 2 -1.83 42.34 -21.19
C ASP A 2 -0.74 41.47 -21.81
N TRP A 3 -1.13 40.26 -22.22
CA TRP A 3 -0.23 39.29 -22.87
C TRP A 3 0.43 39.88 -24.13
N LEU A 4 -0.31 40.68 -24.89
CA LEU A 4 0.20 41.41 -26.06
C LEU A 4 1.31 42.41 -25.69
N THR A 5 1.16 43.11 -24.57
CA THR A 5 2.18 44.04 -24.06
C THR A 5 3.46 43.27 -23.68
N ARG A 6 3.32 42.13 -22.98
CA ARG A 6 4.46 41.27 -22.63
C ARG A 6 5.18 40.72 -23.87
N PHE A 7 4.42 40.32 -24.90
CA PHE A 7 4.98 39.83 -26.16
C PHE A 7 5.76 40.92 -26.90
N ASN A 8 5.18 42.12 -27.03
CA ASN A 8 5.83 43.26 -27.69
C ASN A 8 7.09 43.71 -26.94
N LEU A 9 7.05 43.77 -25.61
CA LEU A 9 8.22 44.06 -24.78
C LEU A 9 9.32 43.01 -24.95
N ASN A 10 8.98 41.72 -25.00
CA ASN A 10 9.98 40.66 -25.22
C ASN A 10 10.58 40.72 -26.63
N ARG A 11 9.77 41.05 -27.65
CA ARG A 11 10.23 41.24 -29.03
C ARG A 11 11.17 42.44 -29.15
N MET A 12 10.81 43.57 -28.54
CA MET A 12 11.67 44.76 -28.45
C MET A 12 12.96 44.45 -27.69
N ARG A 13 12.88 43.76 -26.55
CA ARG A 13 14.05 43.32 -25.78
C ARG A 13 15.00 42.46 -26.60
N ARG A 14 14.48 41.53 -27.39
CA ARG A 14 15.32 40.69 -28.29
C ARG A 14 16.00 41.53 -29.37
N ARG A 15 15.30 42.50 -29.95
CA ARG A 15 15.87 43.41 -30.98
C ARG A 15 16.90 44.39 -30.42
N LEU A 16 16.67 44.88 -29.22
CA LEU A 16 17.56 45.80 -28.51
C LEU A 16 18.70 45.08 -27.78
N SER A 17 18.62 43.75 -27.62
CA SER A 17 19.67 43.00 -26.96
C SER A 17 20.95 43.03 -27.82
N PRO A 18 22.11 43.37 -27.23
CA PRO A 18 23.35 43.42 -27.98
C PRO A 18 23.69 42.05 -28.56
N ARG A 19 24.17 42.06 -29.81
CA ARG A 19 24.63 40.85 -30.51
C ARG A 19 25.62 40.09 -29.63
N ARG A 20 25.62 38.75 -29.73
CA ARG A 20 26.48 37.87 -28.92
C ARG A 20 27.96 38.29 -29.01
N ALA A 21 28.43 38.63 -30.22
CA ALA A 21 29.78 39.13 -30.46
C ALA A 21 30.11 40.40 -29.66
N PHE A 22 29.20 41.37 -29.65
CA PHE A 22 29.38 42.62 -28.89
C PHE A 22 29.47 42.35 -27.39
N ARG A 23 28.60 41.48 -26.84
CA ARG A 23 28.67 41.11 -25.41
C ARG A 23 30.00 40.46 -25.07
N VAL A 24 30.47 39.52 -25.88
CA VAL A 24 31.77 38.85 -25.66
C VAL A 24 32.92 39.85 -25.69
N ALA A 25 32.95 40.74 -26.69
CA ALA A 25 33.99 41.77 -26.80
C ALA A 25 33.94 42.76 -25.62
N LEU A 26 32.75 43.19 -25.21
CA LEU A 26 32.54 44.08 -24.07
C LEU A 26 33.04 43.44 -22.77
N TYR A 27 32.70 42.16 -22.53
CA TYR A 27 33.19 41.44 -21.34
C TYR A 27 34.70 41.20 -21.38
N ALA A 28 35.28 40.91 -22.55
CA ALA A 28 36.72 40.77 -22.70
C ALA A 28 37.45 42.09 -22.38
N ARG A 29 36.90 43.22 -22.85
CA ARG A 29 37.45 44.54 -22.59
C ARG A 29 37.31 44.97 -21.12
N LEU A 30 36.13 44.77 -20.52
CA LEU A 30 35.90 45.00 -19.08
C LEU A 30 36.83 44.16 -18.20
N ALA A 31 37.09 42.90 -18.58
CA ALA A 31 38.02 42.04 -17.87
C ALA A 31 39.48 42.51 -17.99
N ALA A 32 39.85 43.11 -19.14
CA ALA A 32 41.17 43.69 -19.36
C ALA A 32 41.37 45.01 -18.60
N GLU A 33 40.36 45.88 -18.58
CA GLU A 33 40.45 47.23 -17.96
C GLU A 33 40.23 47.19 -16.44
N GLY A 34 39.36 46.31 -15.93
CA GLY A 34 38.95 46.31 -14.53
C GLY A 34 39.83 45.51 -13.58
N GLY A 35 40.85 44.78 -14.06
CA GLY A 35 41.65 43.84 -13.25
C GLY A 35 40.85 42.64 -12.66
N PHE A 36 39.53 42.70 -12.71
CA PHE A 36 38.62 41.60 -12.45
C PHE A 36 38.69 40.65 -13.64
N VAL A 37 39.64 39.72 -13.57
CA VAL A 37 39.53 38.47 -14.31
C VAL A 37 38.18 37.90 -13.94
N ALA A 38 37.20 37.96 -14.86
CA ALA A 38 35.93 37.29 -14.73
C ALA A 38 36.24 35.78 -14.69
N ARG A 39 36.61 35.28 -13.50
CA ARG A 39 37.10 33.92 -13.34
C ARG A 39 35.99 32.99 -13.87
N PRO A 40 36.28 32.12 -14.85
CA PRO A 40 35.29 31.18 -15.41
C PRO A 40 34.63 30.30 -14.34
N ALA A 41 35.22 30.24 -13.13
CA ALA A 41 34.66 29.64 -11.93
C ALA A 41 33.21 30.06 -11.61
N MET A 42 32.77 31.29 -11.92
CA MET A 42 31.39 31.69 -11.62
C MET A 42 30.34 30.95 -12.47
N ARG A 43 30.70 30.42 -13.64
CA ARG A 43 29.79 29.60 -14.46
C ARG A 43 29.73 28.14 -14.02
N LEU A 44 30.71 27.67 -13.26
CA LEU A 44 30.77 26.31 -12.72
C LEU A 44 30.12 26.19 -11.34
N ARG A 45 29.86 27.31 -10.64
CA ARG A 45 29.20 27.32 -9.33
C ARG A 45 27.92 26.48 -9.25
N PRO A 46 26.91 26.62 -10.14
CA PRO A 46 25.70 25.81 -10.04
C PRO A 46 25.97 24.31 -10.29
N VAL A 47 26.93 24.00 -11.17
CA VAL A 47 27.35 22.61 -11.45
C VAL A 47 28.04 22.01 -10.23
N ALA A 48 28.95 22.75 -9.59
CA ALA A 48 29.64 22.32 -8.38
C ALA A 48 28.67 22.13 -7.21
N VAL A 49 27.72 23.05 -7.01
CA VAL A 49 26.67 22.92 -5.98
C VAL A 49 25.80 21.68 -6.25
N GLY A 50 25.41 21.45 -7.52
CA GLY A 50 24.67 20.25 -7.91
C GLY A 50 25.45 18.96 -7.64
N LEU A 51 26.73 18.93 -7.98
CA LEU A 51 27.64 17.81 -7.72
C LEU A 51 27.82 17.55 -6.22
N CYS A 52 27.99 18.60 -5.41
CA CYS A 52 28.10 18.48 -3.96
C CYS A 52 26.79 18.01 -3.33
N ALA A 53 25.64 18.54 -3.75
CA ALA A 53 24.34 18.11 -3.25
C ALA A 53 24.06 16.64 -3.60
N PHE A 54 24.41 16.23 -4.83
CA PHE A 54 24.34 14.83 -5.25
C PHE A 54 25.28 13.94 -4.44
N ALA A 55 26.54 14.35 -4.24
CA ALA A 55 27.49 13.61 -3.42
C ALA A 55 27.02 13.46 -1.97
N LEU A 56 26.42 14.50 -1.38
CA LEU A 56 25.86 14.45 -0.03
C LEU A 56 24.65 13.51 0.04
N LEU A 57 23.72 13.58 -0.91
CA LEU A 57 22.59 12.64 -1.00
C LEU A 57 23.09 11.19 -1.12
N VAL A 58 24.04 10.94 -2.01
CA VAL A 58 24.65 9.63 -2.23
C VAL A 58 25.39 9.13 -0.99
N SER A 59 26.05 10.01 -0.23
CA SER A 59 26.74 9.62 1.01
C SER A 59 25.77 9.18 2.12
N GLY A 60 24.65 9.90 2.29
CA GLY A 60 23.64 9.56 3.30
C GLY A 60 22.88 8.28 2.98
N THR A 61 22.38 8.17 1.74
CA THR A 61 21.65 6.98 1.30
C THR A 61 22.57 5.79 1.09
N GLY A 62 23.83 6.03 0.68
CA GLY A 62 24.83 4.99 0.46
C GLY A 62 25.31 4.36 1.76
N ALA A 63 25.56 5.16 2.81
CA ALA A 63 25.89 4.63 4.13
C ALA A 63 24.76 3.75 4.68
N PHE A 64 23.52 4.25 4.61
CA PHE A 64 22.35 3.46 5.01
C PHE A 64 22.20 2.18 4.18
N ALA A 65 22.33 2.26 2.86
CA ALA A 65 22.22 1.10 1.99
C ALA A 65 23.30 0.04 2.25
N TYR A 66 24.49 0.47 2.66
CA TYR A 66 25.64 -0.42 2.87
C TYR A 66 25.68 -1.04 4.27
N GLU A 67 25.23 -0.32 5.29
CA GLU A 67 25.22 -0.79 6.69
C GLU A 67 23.91 -1.47 7.08
N SER A 68 22.79 -1.11 6.46
CA SER A 68 21.50 -1.69 6.85
C SER A 68 21.38 -3.17 6.41
N PRO A 69 21.06 -4.08 7.35
CA PRO A 69 20.79 -5.47 7.03
C PRO A 69 19.43 -5.67 6.34
N ASP A 70 18.59 -4.64 6.29
CA ASP A 70 17.25 -4.70 5.69
C ASP A 70 17.31 -4.51 4.16
N VAL A 71 18.45 -4.08 3.62
CA VAL A 71 18.71 -3.97 2.18
C VAL A 71 19.17 -5.32 1.63
N VAL A 72 18.20 -6.18 1.36
CA VAL A 72 18.34 -7.53 0.77
C VAL A 72 17.90 -7.54 -0.70
N GLU A 73 18.06 -8.70 -1.37
CA GLU A 73 17.59 -8.90 -2.74
C GLU A 73 16.10 -8.54 -2.88
N GLY A 74 15.80 -7.64 -3.81
CA GLY A 74 14.46 -7.07 -4.02
C GLY A 74 14.24 -5.68 -3.40
N HIS A 75 15.15 -5.20 -2.54
CA HIS A 75 15.11 -3.82 -2.05
C HIS A 75 15.60 -2.84 -3.13
N PRO A 76 14.98 -1.65 -3.33
CA PRO A 76 15.37 -0.71 -4.39
C PRO A 76 16.82 -0.21 -4.27
N LEU A 77 17.36 -0.15 -3.05
CA LEU A 77 18.74 0.25 -2.78
C LEU A 77 19.77 -0.88 -2.94
N PHE A 78 19.34 -2.10 -3.27
CA PHE A 78 20.24 -3.26 -3.33
C PHE A 78 21.31 -3.14 -4.43
N ALA A 79 20.95 -2.58 -5.60
CA ALA A 79 21.91 -2.33 -6.66
C ALA A 79 23.03 -1.36 -6.23
N MET A 80 22.69 -0.37 -5.41
CA MET A 80 23.65 0.58 -4.86
C MET A 80 24.60 -0.09 -3.87
N LYS A 81 24.06 -0.95 -2.99
CA LYS A 81 24.85 -1.78 -2.06
C LYS A 81 25.84 -2.69 -2.82
N GLN A 82 25.38 -3.41 -3.85
CA GLN A 82 26.25 -4.23 -4.71
C GLN A 82 27.35 -3.41 -5.38
N GLY A 83 27.04 -2.20 -5.85
CA GLY A 83 28.04 -1.29 -6.44
C GLY A 83 29.14 -0.91 -5.45
N ILE A 84 28.77 -0.57 -4.21
CA ILE A 84 29.74 -0.25 -3.15
C ILE A 84 30.57 -1.48 -2.78
N GLU A 85 29.95 -2.65 -2.63
CA GLU A 85 30.65 -3.91 -2.35
C GLU A 85 31.63 -4.28 -3.47
N THR A 86 31.27 -4.06 -4.73
CA THR A 86 32.14 -4.31 -5.89
C THR A 86 33.34 -3.36 -5.90
N ALA A 87 33.12 -2.08 -5.58
CA ALA A 87 34.20 -1.10 -5.48
C ALA A 87 35.16 -1.44 -4.31
N GLU A 88 34.63 -1.80 -3.15
CA GLU A 88 35.42 -2.24 -1.98
C GLU A 88 36.22 -3.51 -2.31
N ALA A 89 35.60 -4.49 -2.99
CA ALA A 89 36.28 -5.69 -3.45
C ALA A 89 37.42 -5.37 -4.42
N ALA A 90 37.22 -4.42 -5.34
CA ALA A 90 38.26 -3.99 -6.28
C ALA A 90 39.47 -3.37 -5.55
N ILE A 91 39.23 -2.57 -4.51
CA ILE A 91 40.29 -2.00 -3.68
C ILE A 91 40.98 -3.09 -2.84
N ALA A 92 40.22 -4.01 -2.28
CA ALA A 92 40.71 -5.08 -1.42
C ALA A 92 41.63 -6.07 -2.15
N LYS A 93 41.42 -6.30 -3.46
CA LYS A 93 42.28 -7.15 -4.31
C LYS A 93 43.74 -6.72 -4.36
N THR A 94 44.05 -5.48 -3.99
CA THR A 94 45.42 -4.94 -3.98
C THR A 94 46.33 -5.63 -2.96
N SER A 95 45.77 -6.23 -1.89
CA SER A 95 46.55 -6.95 -0.87
C SER A 95 45.82 -8.21 -0.41
N PRO A 96 46.54 -9.35 -0.24
CA PRO A 96 45.92 -10.60 0.21
C PRO A 96 45.30 -10.50 1.61
N GLU A 97 45.92 -9.74 2.51
CA GLU A 97 45.41 -9.51 3.87
C GLU A 97 44.11 -8.71 3.85
N ARG A 98 44.03 -7.67 3.01
CA ARG A 98 42.81 -6.87 2.84
C ARG A 98 41.70 -7.67 2.18
N ALA A 99 42.04 -8.52 1.21
CA ALA A 99 41.07 -9.42 0.60
C ALA A 99 40.48 -10.39 1.63
N ALA A 100 41.30 -11.02 2.48
CA ALA A 100 40.82 -11.91 3.53
C ALA A 100 39.90 -11.19 4.54
N ALA A 101 40.29 -10.00 5.00
CA ALA A 101 39.48 -9.18 5.90
C ALA A 101 38.15 -8.76 5.24
N PHE A 102 38.17 -8.41 3.96
CA PHE A 102 36.97 -8.09 3.20
C PHE A 102 36.02 -9.29 3.10
N TYR A 103 36.53 -10.49 2.76
CA TYR A 103 35.69 -11.68 2.67
C TYR A 103 35.11 -12.10 4.03
N ALA A 104 35.88 -11.98 5.11
CA ALA A 104 35.38 -12.24 6.46
C ALA A 104 34.21 -11.29 6.82
N LYS A 105 34.38 -9.99 6.56
CA LYS A 105 33.33 -8.97 6.73
C LYS A 105 32.09 -9.26 5.87
N MET A 106 32.28 -9.65 4.62
CA MET A 106 31.18 -10.01 3.73
C MET A 106 30.43 -11.25 4.22
N LEU A 107 31.14 -12.27 4.72
CA LEU A 107 30.52 -13.48 5.25
C LEU A 107 29.66 -13.18 6.48
N GLU A 108 30.16 -12.36 7.41
CA GLU A 108 29.39 -11.89 8.56
C GLU A 108 28.12 -11.14 8.15
N LYS A 109 28.22 -10.26 7.14
CA LYS A 109 27.05 -9.55 6.59
C LYS A 109 26.02 -10.50 5.99
N ARG A 110 26.45 -11.50 5.21
CA ARG A 110 25.54 -12.49 4.61
C ARG A 110 24.84 -13.34 5.68
N LEU A 111 25.50 -13.67 6.78
CA LEU A 111 24.87 -14.34 7.92
C LEU A 111 23.77 -13.47 8.55
N LYS A 112 24.04 -12.19 8.81
CA LYS A 112 23.04 -11.24 9.35
C LYS A 112 21.84 -11.05 8.41
N GLU A 113 22.09 -10.96 7.10
CA GLU A 113 21.03 -10.90 6.08
C GLU A 113 20.18 -12.17 6.08
N ALA A 114 20.79 -13.34 6.16
CA ALA A 114 20.09 -14.62 6.20
C ALA A 114 19.21 -14.75 7.45
N GLU A 115 19.72 -14.35 8.62
CA GLU A 115 18.95 -14.31 9.88
C GLU A 115 17.74 -13.38 9.76
N ARG A 116 17.91 -12.18 9.19
CA ARG A 116 16.80 -11.24 8.95
C ARG A 116 15.75 -11.80 8.02
N ILE A 117 16.16 -12.45 6.92
CA ILE A 117 15.24 -13.08 5.98
C ILE A 117 14.48 -14.22 6.66
N ALA A 118 15.14 -15.02 7.50
CA ALA A 118 14.50 -16.09 8.26
C ALA A 118 13.45 -15.53 9.24
N ASN A 119 13.82 -14.50 10.02
CA ASN A 119 12.91 -13.86 10.98
C ASN A 119 11.72 -13.18 10.29
N GLY A 120 11.96 -12.42 9.22
CA GLY A 120 10.88 -11.76 8.46
C GLY A 120 9.95 -12.74 7.75
N ARG A 121 10.44 -13.92 7.34
CA ARG A 121 9.57 -15.00 6.83
C ARG A 121 8.72 -15.59 7.94
N GLN A 122 9.28 -15.79 9.13
CA GLN A 122 8.54 -16.29 10.28
C GLN A 122 7.43 -15.33 10.71
N GLU A 123 7.71 -14.03 10.76
CA GLU A 123 6.70 -12.99 11.04
C GLU A 123 5.54 -13.02 10.03
N ARG A 124 5.84 -13.10 8.73
CA ARG A 124 4.80 -13.20 7.68
C ARG A 124 3.97 -14.48 7.79
N LEU A 125 4.57 -15.59 8.23
CA LEU A 125 3.83 -16.83 8.46
C LEU A 125 2.92 -16.72 9.67
N ILE A 126 3.37 -16.04 10.74
CA ILE A 126 2.55 -15.77 11.93
C ILE A 126 1.38 -14.85 11.58
N GLU A 127 1.62 -13.78 10.80
CA GLU A 127 0.57 -12.87 10.32
C GLU A 127 -0.48 -13.60 9.49
N ARG A 128 -0.06 -14.43 8.52
CA ARG A 128 -0.99 -15.26 7.75
C ARG A 128 -1.78 -16.23 8.60
N ALA A 129 -1.13 -16.87 9.58
CA ALA A 129 -1.82 -17.77 10.50
C ALA A 129 -2.85 -17.03 11.37
N ALA A 130 -2.57 -15.78 11.75
CA ALA A 130 -3.51 -14.92 12.48
C ALA A 130 -4.73 -14.56 11.61
N ASP A 131 -4.50 -14.13 10.36
CA ASP A 131 -5.57 -13.83 9.40
C ASP A 131 -6.46 -15.05 9.13
N GLU A 132 -5.84 -16.22 8.95
CA GLU A 132 -6.58 -17.47 8.76
C GLU A 132 -7.42 -17.81 9.99
N ARG A 133 -6.86 -17.65 11.19
CA ARG A 133 -7.60 -17.87 12.44
C ARG A 133 -8.81 -16.95 12.55
N GLU A 134 -8.67 -15.66 12.24
CA GLU A 134 -9.80 -14.72 12.25
C GLU A 134 -10.90 -15.13 11.27
N ARG A 135 -10.51 -15.57 10.06
CA ARG A 135 -11.46 -16.14 9.08
C ARG A 135 -12.18 -17.35 9.64
N TYR A 136 -11.47 -18.29 10.27
CA TYR A 136 -12.08 -19.46 10.90
C TYR A 136 -13.06 -19.08 12.01
N GLU A 137 -12.71 -18.13 12.88
CA GLU A 137 -13.58 -17.67 13.96
C GLU A 137 -14.86 -17.02 13.39
N SER A 138 -14.74 -16.17 12.37
CA SER A 138 -15.90 -15.55 11.71
C SER A 138 -16.84 -16.59 11.04
N VAL A 139 -16.29 -17.64 10.44
CA VAL A 139 -17.07 -18.73 9.85
C VAL A 139 -17.76 -19.54 10.95
N ARG A 140 -17.06 -19.83 12.05
CA ARG A 140 -17.61 -20.55 13.20
C ARG A 140 -18.78 -19.81 13.83
N GLU A 141 -18.69 -18.49 14.00
CA GLU A 141 -19.81 -17.68 14.49
C GLU A 141 -21.01 -17.71 13.56
N ARG A 142 -20.79 -17.59 12.24
CA ARG A 142 -21.89 -17.71 11.25
C ARG A 142 -22.58 -19.07 11.31
N VAL A 143 -21.83 -20.14 11.54
CA VAL A 143 -22.39 -21.48 11.72
C VAL A 143 -23.20 -21.57 13.01
N LYS A 144 -22.69 -21.04 14.14
CA LYS A 144 -23.44 -20.98 15.41
C LYS A 144 -24.75 -20.21 15.26
N LEU A 145 -24.71 -19.00 14.69
CA LEU A 145 -25.90 -18.19 14.42
C LEU A 145 -26.91 -18.94 13.53
N ARG A 146 -26.42 -19.69 12.55
CA ARG A 146 -27.28 -20.50 11.67
C ARG A 146 -27.92 -21.67 12.41
N GLU A 147 -27.17 -22.38 13.26
CA GLU A 147 -27.69 -23.46 14.10
C GLU A 147 -28.72 -22.96 15.12
N GLU A 148 -28.45 -21.84 15.80
CA GLU A 148 -29.41 -21.17 16.68
C GLU A 148 -30.65 -20.70 15.93
N SER A 149 -30.49 -20.18 14.71
CA SER A 149 -31.62 -19.81 13.87
C SER A 149 -32.45 -21.03 13.48
N LYS A 150 -31.83 -22.18 13.17
CA LYS A 150 -32.54 -23.43 12.84
C LYS A 150 -33.27 -24.02 14.04
N SER A 151 -32.71 -23.94 15.25
CA SER A 151 -33.34 -24.49 16.45
C SER A 151 -34.57 -23.69 16.86
N ARG A 152 -34.59 -22.38 16.59
CA ARG A 152 -35.76 -21.49 16.77
C ARG A 152 -36.88 -21.71 15.75
N LEU A 153 -36.61 -22.37 14.62
CA LEU A 153 -37.66 -22.66 13.64
C LEU A 153 -38.53 -23.82 14.12
N GLY A 154 -39.84 -23.61 14.15
CA GLY A 154 -40.81 -24.69 14.36
C GLY A 154 -40.64 -25.80 13.31
N PRO A 155 -41.04 -27.05 13.63
CA PRO A 155 -40.91 -28.20 12.73
C PRO A 155 -41.54 -27.94 11.35
N GLU A 156 -42.69 -27.25 11.32
CA GLU A 156 -43.40 -26.91 10.08
C GLU A 156 -42.59 -26.01 9.13
N VAL A 157 -41.85 -25.03 9.68
CA VAL A 157 -41.01 -24.13 8.88
C VAL A 157 -39.75 -24.86 8.41
N ARG A 158 -39.21 -25.79 9.21
CA ARG A 158 -38.09 -26.65 8.80
C ARG A 158 -38.47 -27.54 7.61
N ASP A 159 -39.64 -28.16 7.65
CA ASP A 159 -40.14 -29.01 6.56
C ASP A 159 -40.44 -28.22 5.29
N LEU A 160 -40.98 -27.01 5.43
CA LEU A 160 -41.16 -26.07 4.33
C LEU A 160 -39.83 -25.73 3.65
N VAL A 161 -38.81 -25.33 4.42
CA VAL A 161 -37.48 -25.00 3.89
C VAL A 161 -36.85 -26.21 3.19
N LYS A 162 -37.00 -27.42 3.74
CA LYS A 162 -36.49 -28.66 3.15
C LYS A 162 -37.16 -28.95 1.79
N ARG A 163 -38.49 -28.89 1.71
CA ARG A 163 -39.25 -29.10 0.46
C ARG A 163 -38.83 -28.14 -0.65
N VAL A 164 -38.67 -26.85 -0.34
CA VAL A 164 -38.25 -25.86 -1.34
C VAL A 164 -36.80 -26.07 -1.77
N ARG A 165 -35.92 -26.48 -0.85
CA ARG A 165 -34.51 -26.73 -1.16
C ARG A 165 -34.35 -27.92 -2.10
N ASP A 166 -35.01 -29.02 -1.79
CA ASP A 166 -34.88 -30.31 -2.48
C ASP A 166 -35.72 -30.40 -3.77
N GLY A 167 -36.71 -29.52 -3.95
CA GLY A 167 -37.49 -29.47 -5.19
C GLY A 167 -36.66 -29.01 -6.40
N ASP A 168 -37.01 -29.48 -7.60
CA ASP A 168 -36.36 -29.04 -8.83
C ASP A 168 -36.83 -27.65 -9.28
N GLY A 169 -35.95 -26.93 -9.99
CA GLY A 169 -36.26 -25.63 -10.58
C GLY A 169 -35.15 -24.59 -10.39
N THR A 170 -35.31 -23.48 -11.08
CA THR A 170 -34.39 -22.35 -11.01
C THR A 170 -34.46 -21.67 -9.64
N ARG A 171 -33.40 -20.94 -9.26
CA ARG A 171 -33.34 -20.18 -8.00
C ARG A 171 -34.52 -19.21 -7.84
N GLU A 172 -35.04 -18.68 -8.95
CA GLU A 172 -36.15 -17.74 -8.98
C GLU A 172 -37.50 -18.41 -8.71
N GLU A 173 -37.73 -19.58 -9.31
CA GLU A 173 -38.94 -20.39 -9.09
C GLU A 173 -39.01 -20.90 -7.65
N LYS A 174 -37.89 -21.40 -7.09
CA LYS A 174 -37.81 -21.81 -5.69
C LYS A 174 -38.15 -20.65 -4.74
N ARG A 175 -37.69 -19.43 -5.06
CA ARG A 175 -37.98 -18.23 -4.27
C ARG A 175 -39.46 -17.82 -4.34
N LYS A 176 -40.11 -17.95 -5.50
CA LYS A 176 -41.56 -17.72 -5.64
C LYS A 176 -42.36 -18.75 -4.83
N ARG A 177 -42.05 -20.04 -4.97
CA ARG A 177 -42.71 -21.13 -4.22
C ARG A 177 -42.57 -20.94 -2.71
N PHE A 178 -41.37 -20.61 -2.22
CA PHE A 178 -41.16 -20.33 -0.80
C PHE A 178 -42.03 -19.19 -0.28
N LYS A 179 -42.14 -18.08 -1.02
CA LYS A 179 -42.98 -16.95 -0.63
C LYS A 179 -44.46 -17.34 -0.55
N GLU A 180 -44.95 -18.10 -1.51
CA GLU A 180 -46.35 -18.54 -1.53
C GLU A 180 -46.67 -19.51 -0.40
N GLU A 181 -45.81 -20.53 -0.19
CA GLU A 181 -46.02 -21.51 0.88
C GLU A 181 -45.82 -20.91 2.28
N ALA A 182 -44.83 -20.01 2.46
CA ALA A 182 -44.66 -19.29 3.71
C ALA A 182 -45.87 -18.39 4.02
N LYS A 183 -46.43 -17.72 3.01
CA LYS A 183 -47.65 -16.92 3.16
C LYS A 183 -48.84 -17.81 3.59
N LYS A 184 -49.01 -18.97 2.97
CA LYS A 184 -50.05 -19.94 3.37
C LYS A 184 -49.89 -20.41 4.82
N LEU A 185 -48.66 -20.66 5.26
CA LEU A 185 -48.37 -21.07 6.64
C LEU A 185 -48.71 -19.97 7.67
N ILE A 186 -48.41 -18.71 7.34
CA ILE A 186 -48.76 -17.56 8.19
C ILE A 186 -50.28 -17.38 8.25
N ASP A 187 -50.96 -17.49 7.11
CA ASP A 187 -52.42 -17.35 7.04
C ASP A 187 -53.14 -18.49 7.79
N SER A 188 -52.61 -19.71 7.79
CA SER A 188 -53.18 -20.83 8.56
C SER A 188 -53.04 -20.61 10.08
N HIS A 189 -51.88 -20.16 10.54
CA HIS A 189 -51.67 -19.80 11.95
C HIS A 189 -52.57 -18.64 12.39
N ARG A 190 -52.76 -17.63 11.53
CA ARG A 190 -53.60 -16.47 11.84
C ARG A 190 -55.08 -16.82 11.96
N ARG A 191 -55.57 -17.79 11.17
CA ARG A 191 -56.95 -18.29 11.28
C ARG A 191 -57.14 -19.20 12.49
N GLY A 192 -56.20 -20.10 12.77
CA GLY A 192 -56.29 -21.01 13.93
C GLY A 192 -56.20 -20.29 15.29
N GLY A 193 -55.51 -19.15 15.36
CA GLY A 193 -55.42 -18.33 16.58
C GLY A 193 -56.62 -17.43 16.86
N MET A 194 -57.53 -17.24 15.91
CA MET A 194 -58.75 -16.44 16.10
C MET A 194 -59.87 -17.23 16.82
N ASP A 195 -59.93 -18.54 16.67
CA ASP A 195 -60.96 -19.37 17.33
C ASP A 195 -60.73 -19.57 18.85
N GLY A 196 -59.56 -19.20 19.37
CA GLY A 196 -59.21 -19.39 20.79
C GLY A 196 -59.30 -18.14 21.66
N ARG A 197 -59.61 -16.96 21.10
CA ARG A 197 -59.54 -15.68 21.84
C ARG A 197 -60.89 -15.13 22.29
N ASP A 198 -62.00 -15.80 21.96
CA ASP A 198 -63.37 -15.37 22.31
C ASP A 198 -63.94 -16.11 23.55
N ARG A 199 -63.12 -16.72 24.42
CA ARG A 199 -63.61 -17.54 25.55
C ARG A 199 -63.28 -17.11 26.98
N ASP A 200 -62.42 -16.12 27.21
CA ASP A 200 -61.96 -15.80 28.58
C ASP A 200 -62.12 -14.30 28.95
N GLU A 201 -63.31 -13.72 28.77
CA GLU A 201 -63.70 -12.46 29.43
C GLU A 201 -64.99 -12.64 30.27
N ASP A 202 -65.07 -13.69 31.08
CA ASP A 202 -65.97 -13.69 32.24
C ASP A 202 -65.24 -13.04 33.42
N HIS A 203 -65.32 -11.71 33.48
CA HIS A 203 -64.95 -10.93 34.67
C HIS A 203 -65.88 -11.33 35.84
N PRO A 204 -65.38 -11.91 36.94
CA PRO A 204 -66.20 -12.07 38.14
C PRO A 204 -66.45 -10.67 38.73
N SER A 205 -67.69 -10.21 38.62
CA SER A 205 -68.20 -9.06 39.35
C SER A 205 -68.12 -9.36 40.85
N TYR A 206 -67.20 -8.69 41.55
CA TYR A 206 -67.20 -8.63 43.00
C TYR A 206 -68.32 -7.69 43.45
N GLU A 207 -69.41 -8.24 43.99
CA GLU A 207 -70.38 -7.48 44.79
C GLU A 207 -70.20 -7.80 46.28
N ASN A 208 -70.30 -6.74 47.09
CA ASN A 208 -70.17 -6.69 48.55
C ASN A 208 -71.40 -7.24 49.29
#